data_AF-A0A2D9T215-F1
#
_entry.id   AF-A0A2D9T215-F1
#
_cell.length_a   1.000
_cell.length_b   1.000
_cell.length_c   1.000
_cell.angle_alpha   90.00
_cell.angle_beta   90.00
_cell.angle_gamma   90.00
#
_symmetry.space_group_name_H-M   'P 1'
#
loop_
_entity.id
_entity.type
_entity.pdbx_description
1 polymer ?
#
loop_
_entity_poly.entity_id
_entity_poly.type
_entity_poly.pdbx_seq_one_letter_code
_entity_poly.pdbx_strand_id
1 'polypeptide(L)'
;MSHWALVDGRWISADEGERLAVAVDGASAEEHEWVGRGASLAAALARLRSARVPTTAVTRVTRSNQRSLEAIGAQVRGADAWVLVVPRVRGERFDALGPRLTMAAPWILRAVTGWGPRAFVAGMPLCLVGPHTGRVLATDPRAFGAACARCPAREGCAGVGGDYLERFAGDELRPRPPGNPGPAADLFPEVAAELV
;
A
#
# COMPACT_ATOMS: atom_id res chain seq x y z
N MET A 1 -5.68 6.03 19.90
CA MET A 1 -5.98 5.37 18.62
C MET A 1 -5.46 6.35 17.60
N SER A 2 -4.30 6.09 17.04
CA SER A 2 -3.58 7.12 16.29
C SER A 2 -4.17 7.25 14.89
N HIS A 3 -5.09 8.19 14.68
CA HIS A 3 -5.71 8.47 13.37
C HIS A 3 -4.67 9.08 12.43
N TRP A 4 -4.37 8.48 11.27
CA TRP A 4 -3.38 9.00 10.31
C TRP A 4 -3.98 9.27 8.94
N ALA A 5 -4.10 10.53 8.54
CA ALA A 5 -4.59 10.92 7.21
C ALA A 5 -3.44 11.35 6.28
N LEU A 6 -3.52 11.01 5.00
CA LEU A 6 -2.64 11.60 3.98
C LEU A 6 -3.30 12.88 3.46
N VAL A 7 -2.69 14.03 3.76
CA VAL A 7 -3.16 15.37 3.35
C VAL A 7 -1.98 16.10 2.73
N ASP A 8 -2.09 16.54 1.47
CA ASP A 8 -1.05 17.31 0.77
C ASP A 8 0.33 16.63 0.77
N GLY A 9 0.36 15.30 0.66
CA GLY A 9 1.61 14.53 0.70
C GLY A 9 2.26 14.43 2.08
N ARG A 10 1.51 14.63 3.16
CA ARG A 10 1.94 14.43 4.55
C ARG A 10 1.02 13.43 5.23
N TRP A 11 1.61 12.49 5.97
CA TRP A 11 0.84 11.63 6.87
C TRP A 11 0.73 12.37 8.21
N ILE A 12 -0.48 12.72 8.61
CA ILE A 12 -0.76 13.47 9.85
C ILE A 12 -1.43 12.52 10.83
N SER A 13 -0.78 12.26 11.97
CA SER A 13 -1.41 11.53 13.07
C SER A 13 -2.14 12.46 14.02
N ALA A 14 -3.27 12.04 14.56
CA ALA A 14 -3.86 12.66 15.74
C ALA A 14 -3.00 12.46 17.00
N ASP A 15 -2.25 11.34 17.11
CA ASP A 15 -1.59 10.94 18.37
C ASP A 15 -0.04 10.99 18.30
N GLU A 16 0.56 10.94 17.11
CA GLU A 16 2.02 10.84 16.91
C GLU A 16 2.67 12.04 16.17
N GLY A 17 1.89 13.11 15.94
CA GLY A 17 2.36 14.32 15.29
C GLY A 17 2.57 14.20 13.76
N GLU A 18 3.20 15.21 13.18
CA GLU A 18 3.40 15.33 11.73
C GLU A 18 4.55 14.43 11.25
N ARG A 19 4.29 13.57 10.26
CA ARG A 19 5.30 12.82 9.54
C ARG A 19 5.42 13.31 8.11
N LEU A 20 6.67 13.38 7.64
CA LEU A 20 6.90 13.66 6.23
C LEU A 20 6.73 12.38 5.41
N ALA A 21 5.73 12.34 4.53
CA ALA A 21 5.61 11.30 3.52
C ALA A 21 6.50 11.64 2.32
N VAL A 22 7.22 10.64 1.80
CA VAL A 22 8.00 10.80 0.57
C VAL A 22 7.71 9.64 -0.36
N ALA A 23 7.18 9.96 -1.54
CA ALA A 23 6.91 8.97 -2.58
C ALA A 23 8.22 8.49 -3.21
N VAL A 24 8.42 7.17 -3.25
CA VAL A 24 9.53 6.48 -3.92
C VAL A 24 8.96 5.28 -4.67
N ASP A 25 8.66 5.48 -5.95
CA ASP A 25 7.90 4.53 -6.76
C ASP A 25 8.73 3.69 -7.75
N GLY A 26 10.06 3.77 -7.70
CA GLY A 26 10.92 3.03 -8.62
C GLY A 26 12.33 2.87 -8.07
N ALA A 27 12.98 1.78 -8.47
CA ALA A 27 14.37 1.46 -8.16
C ALA A 27 15.36 2.17 -9.09
N SER A 28 14.90 2.72 -10.21
CA SER A 28 15.67 3.59 -11.10
C SER A 28 14.95 4.91 -11.30
N ALA A 29 15.67 5.93 -11.79
CA ALA A 29 15.06 7.22 -12.14
C ALA A 29 13.96 7.04 -13.20
N GLU A 30 14.22 6.24 -14.23
CA GLU A 30 13.24 5.92 -15.29
C GLU A 30 11.96 5.28 -14.74
N GLU A 31 12.09 4.22 -13.93
CA GLU A 31 10.94 3.53 -13.34
C GLU A 31 10.16 4.45 -12.40
N HIS A 32 10.88 5.22 -11.57
CA HIS A 32 10.27 6.13 -10.62
C HIS A 32 9.55 7.28 -11.33
N GLU A 33 10.15 7.91 -12.33
CA GLU A 33 9.58 9.05 -13.05
C GLU A 33 8.36 8.62 -13.89
N TRP A 34 8.39 7.41 -14.45
CA TRP A 34 7.26 6.81 -15.14
C TRP A 34 6.03 6.68 -14.21
N VAL A 35 6.21 6.14 -13.00
CA VAL A 35 5.12 5.99 -12.02
C VAL A 35 4.78 7.32 -11.32
N GLY A 36 5.81 8.12 -11.04
CA GLY A 36 5.87 9.43 -10.40
C GLY A 36 5.33 10.59 -11.23
N ARG A 37 5.04 10.37 -12.51
CA ARG A 37 4.64 11.40 -13.48
C ARG A 37 5.62 12.58 -13.51
N GLY A 38 6.92 12.27 -13.56
CA GLY A 38 7.99 13.27 -13.65
C GLY A 38 8.53 13.78 -12.29
N ALA A 39 8.06 13.24 -11.17
CA ALA A 39 8.77 13.41 -9.90
C ALA A 39 10.15 12.76 -9.99
N SER A 40 11.21 13.45 -9.55
CA SER A 40 12.57 12.92 -9.62
C SER A 40 12.88 12.00 -8.44
N LEU A 41 13.41 10.81 -8.73
CA LEU A 41 13.89 9.87 -7.71
C LEU A 41 14.98 10.50 -6.83
N ALA A 42 15.93 11.20 -7.46
CA ALA A 42 17.04 11.82 -6.74
C ALA A 42 16.53 12.86 -5.72
N ALA A 43 15.53 13.66 -6.11
CA ALA A 43 14.90 14.64 -5.22
C ALA A 43 14.15 13.96 -4.07
N ALA A 44 13.42 12.88 -4.33
CA ALA A 44 12.72 12.11 -3.30
C ALA A 44 13.70 11.53 -2.27
N LEU A 45 14.77 10.88 -2.72
CA LEU A 45 15.78 10.31 -1.83
C LEU A 45 16.57 11.39 -1.07
N ALA A 46 16.85 12.53 -1.70
CA ALA A 46 17.46 13.67 -1.01
C ALA A 46 16.54 14.22 0.08
N ARG A 47 15.23 14.31 -0.19
CA ARG A 47 14.22 14.74 0.78
C ARG A 47 14.18 13.81 1.99
N LEU A 48 14.15 12.48 1.78
CA LEU A 48 14.24 11.49 2.87
C LEU A 48 15.50 11.70 3.74
N ARG A 49 16.67 11.84 3.12
CA ARG A 49 17.94 12.01 3.85
C ARG A 49 18.06 13.33 4.61
N SER A 50 17.46 14.40 4.08
CA SER A 50 17.57 15.75 4.65
C SER A 50 16.53 16.05 5.73
N ALA A 51 15.51 15.21 5.87
CA ALA A 51 14.42 15.41 6.81
C ALA A 51 14.94 15.37 8.27
N ARG A 52 14.51 16.36 9.05
CA ARG A 52 14.78 16.44 10.50
C ARG A 52 13.60 15.99 11.36
N VAL A 53 12.57 15.47 10.71
CA VAL A 53 11.34 14.93 11.30
C VAL A 53 11.21 13.47 10.89
N PRO A 54 10.46 12.65 11.63
CA PRO A 54 10.22 11.27 11.23
C PRO A 54 9.59 11.20 9.83
N THR A 55 10.07 10.26 9.03
CA THR A 55 9.70 10.10 7.62
C THR A 55 9.02 8.76 7.36
N THR A 56 8.09 8.77 6.41
CA THR A 56 7.49 7.55 5.87
C THR A 56 7.74 7.52 4.37
N ALA A 57 8.47 6.51 3.91
CA ALA A 57 8.55 6.25 2.49
C ALA A 57 7.25 5.61 2.02
N VAL A 58 6.73 6.06 0.90
CA VAL A 58 5.49 5.55 0.29
C VAL A 58 5.80 5.06 -1.11
N THR A 59 5.38 3.86 -1.44
CA THR A 59 5.56 3.28 -2.78
C THR A 59 4.21 2.81 -3.30
N ARG A 60 3.73 3.41 -4.39
CA ARG A 60 2.54 2.96 -5.11
C ARG A 60 2.89 1.72 -5.90
N VAL A 61 2.24 0.62 -5.60
CA VAL A 61 2.48 -0.66 -6.29
C VAL A 61 1.77 -0.64 -7.63
N THR A 62 2.54 -0.82 -8.70
CA THR A 62 2.08 -0.82 -10.09
C THR A 62 2.61 -2.04 -10.82
N ARG A 63 2.08 -2.31 -12.02
CA ARG A 63 2.62 -3.38 -12.89
C ARG A 63 4.09 -3.20 -13.22
N SER A 64 4.54 -1.95 -13.39
CA SER A 64 5.91 -1.63 -13.77
C SER A 64 6.90 -1.85 -12.63
N ASN A 65 6.52 -1.56 -11.38
CA ASN A 65 7.46 -1.61 -10.25
C ASN A 65 7.29 -2.78 -9.29
N GLN A 66 6.25 -3.61 -9.42
CA GLN A 66 6.00 -4.70 -8.46
C GLN A 66 7.17 -5.68 -8.32
N ARG A 67 7.98 -5.87 -9.38
CA ARG A 67 9.17 -6.74 -9.33
C ARG A 67 10.40 -6.06 -8.72
N SER A 68 10.36 -4.73 -8.59
CA SER A 68 11.46 -3.89 -8.11
C SER A 68 11.28 -3.50 -6.64
N LEU A 69 10.21 -3.95 -5.97
CA LEU A 69 9.86 -3.52 -4.61
C LEU A 69 11.00 -3.73 -3.61
N GLU A 70 11.71 -4.84 -3.62
CA GLU A 70 12.84 -5.04 -2.69
C GLU A 70 13.99 -4.04 -2.94
N ALA A 71 14.28 -3.73 -4.21
CA ALA A 71 15.28 -2.73 -4.56
C ALA A 71 14.86 -1.32 -4.13
N ILE A 72 13.57 -0.99 -4.30
CA ILE A 72 12.98 0.25 -3.75
C ILE A 72 13.13 0.27 -2.23
N GLY A 73 12.79 -0.83 -1.56
CA GLY A 73 12.91 -1.01 -0.11
C GLY A 73 14.33 -0.73 0.41
N ALA A 74 15.35 -1.18 -0.33
CA ALA A 74 16.75 -0.92 -0.01
C ALA A 74 17.08 0.59 -0.07
N GLN A 75 16.55 1.32 -1.05
CA GLN A 75 16.79 2.76 -1.19
C GLN A 75 16.14 3.59 -0.09
N VAL A 76 15.02 3.10 0.47
CA VAL A 76 14.25 3.80 1.51
C VAL A 76 14.52 3.27 2.93
N ARG A 77 15.58 2.47 3.12
CA ARG A 77 16.00 1.95 4.44
C ARG A 77 16.25 3.03 5.50
N GLY A 78 16.50 4.28 5.09
CA GLY A 78 16.67 5.42 5.99
C GLY A 78 15.36 6.03 6.51
N ALA A 79 14.20 5.61 6.01
CA ALA A 79 12.90 6.08 6.50
C ALA A 79 12.48 5.34 7.79
N ASP A 80 11.69 6.00 8.64
CA ASP A 80 11.20 5.39 9.88
C ASP A 80 10.20 4.27 9.63
N ALA A 81 9.43 4.40 8.55
CA ALA A 81 8.48 3.39 8.08
C ALA A 81 8.44 3.37 6.55
N TRP A 82 7.99 2.24 6.00
CA TRP A 82 7.77 2.09 4.56
C TRP A 82 6.38 1.52 4.28
N VAL A 83 5.59 2.21 3.48
CA VAL A 83 4.22 1.83 3.16
C VAL A 83 4.10 1.56 1.67
N LEU A 84 3.77 0.32 1.32
CA LEU A 84 3.34 -0.06 -0.01
C LEU A 84 1.86 0.24 -0.17
N VAL A 85 1.47 1.00 -1.18
CA VAL A 85 0.06 1.31 -1.43
C VAL A 85 -0.41 0.61 -2.68
N VAL A 86 -1.46 -0.22 -2.54
CA VAL A 86 -2.23 -0.72 -3.68
C VAL A 86 -3.18 0.39 -4.15
N PRO A 87 -2.94 1.03 -5.30
CA PRO A 87 -3.65 2.25 -5.66
C PRO A 87 -5.14 2.00 -5.95
N ARG A 88 -5.96 3.04 -5.77
CA ARG A 88 -7.38 3.06 -6.18
C ARG A 88 -7.47 3.55 -7.63
N VAL A 89 -6.94 2.76 -8.56
CA VAL A 89 -7.01 3.09 -9.97
C VAL A 89 -8.39 2.75 -10.55
N ARG A 90 -8.86 3.61 -11.48
CA ARG A 90 -10.12 3.47 -12.23
C ARG A 90 -9.90 3.75 -13.72
N GLY A 91 -10.80 3.23 -14.57
CA GLY A 91 -10.77 3.47 -16.02
C GLY A 91 -9.42 3.16 -16.69
N GLU A 92 -9.01 3.94 -17.70
CA GLU A 92 -7.76 3.71 -18.46
C GLU A 92 -6.48 3.72 -17.58
N ARG A 93 -6.50 4.43 -16.45
CA ARG A 93 -5.38 4.39 -15.49
C ARG A 93 -5.22 3.01 -14.85
N PHE A 94 -6.32 2.30 -14.65
CA PHE A 94 -6.29 0.92 -14.19
C PHE A 94 -5.55 0.04 -15.18
N ASP A 95 -5.89 0.16 -16.46
CA ASP A 95 -5.24 -0.56 -17.55
C ASP A 95 -3.76 -0.25 -17.67
N ALA A 96 -3.33 0.97 -17.37
CA ALA A 96 -1.93 1.38 -17.44
C ALA A 96 -1.11 0.94 -16.22
N LEU A 97 -1.65 1.07 -15.01
CA LEU A 97 -0.87 1.00 -13.76
C LEU A 97 -1.27 -0.14 -12.84
N GLY A 98 -2.55 -0.52 -12.81
CA GLY A 98 -3.11 -1.46 -11.84
C GLY A 98 -2.58 -2.88 -12.03
N PRO A 99 -1.89 -3.48 -11.04
CA PRO A 99 -1.51 -4.88 -11.13
C PRO A 99 -2.68 -5.79 -10.82
N ARG A 100 -2.64 -7.01 -11.36
CA ARG A 100 -3.41 -8.13 -10.79
C ARG A 100 -2.88 -8.40 -9.39
N LEU A 101 -3.73 -8.34 -8.37
CA LEU A 101 -3.29 -8.42 -6.98
C LEU A 101 -2.73 -9.80 -6.62
N THR A 102 -3.23 -10.87 -7.23
CA THR A 102 -2.65 -12.22 -7.07
C THR A 102 -1.20 -12.28 -7.56
N MET A 103 -0.88 -11.53 -8.62
CA MET A 103 0.48 -11.43 -9.16
C MET A 103 1.36 -10.49 -8.36
N ALA A 104 0.81 -9.40 -7.82
CA ALA A 104 1.54 -8.45 -6.99
C ALA A 104 1.80 -8.97 -5.57
N ALA A 105 0.90 -9.78 -5.02
CA ALA A 105 0.93 -10.21 -3.62
C ALA A 105 2.26 -10.85 -3.20
N PRO A 106 2.85 -11.81 -3.95
CA PRO A 106 4.13 -12.40 -3.55
C PRO A 106 5.25 -11.36 -3.41
N TRP A 107 5.29 -10.39 -4.33
CA TRP A 107 6.32 -9.34 -4.31
C TRP A 107 6.12 -8.34 -3.17
N ILE A 108 4.87 -7.91 -2.96
CA ILE A 108 4.50 -7.04 -1.84
C ILE A 108 4.90 -7.72 -0.52
N LEU A 109 4.49 -8.98 -0.32
CA LEU A 109 4.72 -9.71 0.92
C LEU A 109 6.21 -9.97 1.15
N ARG A 110 6.95 -10.34 0.11
CA ARG A 110 8.41 -10.51 0.18
C ARG A 110 9.08 -9.21 0.59
N ALA A 111 8.72 -8.10 -0.05
CA ALA A 111 9.32 -6.79 0.21
C ALA A 111 9.06 -6.29 1.64
N VAL A 112 7.80 -6.32 2.11
CA VAL A 112 7.49 -5.86 3.49
C VAL A 112 8.10 -6.77 4.56
N THR A 113 8.18 -8.08 4.29
CA THR A 113 8.80 -9.03 5.22
C THR A 113 10.31 -8.82 5.29
N GLY A 114 10.98 -8.70 4.15
CA GLY A 114 12.42 -8.48 4.07
C GLY A 114 12.87 -7.11 4.59
N TRP A 115 12.01 -6.09 4.49
CA TRP A 115 12.30 -4.76 5.03
C TRP A 115 12.24 -4.73 6.55
N GLY A 116 11.31 -5.46 7.18
CA GLY A 116 11.22 -5.63 8.63
C GLY A 116 9.97 -4.99 9.24
N PRO A 117 9.87 -4.90 10.58
CA PRO A 117 8.60 -4.68 11.30
C PRO A 117 7.89 -3.35 11.01
N ARG A 118 8.57 -2.33 10.48
CA ARG A 118 7.95 -1.04 10.15
C ARG A 118 7.61 -0.89 8.66
N ALA A 119 7.51 -2.00 7.94
CA ALA A 119 6.98 -2.06 6.59
C ALA A 119 5.56 -2.62 6.56
N PHE A 120 4.69 -1.95 5.80
CA PHE A 120 3.27 -2.22 5.74
C PHE A 120 2.73 -2.13 4.31
N VAL A 121 1.54 -2.69 4.10
CA VAL A 121 0.77 -2.57 2.86
C VAL A 121 -0.61 -1.97 3.14
N ALA A 122 -0.99 -0.98 2.35
CA ALA A 122 -2.29 -0.35 2.36
C ALA A 122 -3.15 -0.80 1.17
N GLY A 123 -4.43 -1.07 1.42
CA GLY A 123 -5.42 -1.34 0.37
C GLY A 123 -5.37 -2.74 -0.22
N MET A 124 -4.67 -3.68 0.41
CA MET A 124 -4.62 -5.08 0.02
C MET A 124 -5.74 -5.87 0.71
N PRO A 125 -6.55 -6.68 -0.01
CA PRO A 125 -7.59 -7.48 0.62
C PRO A 125 -6.97 -8.58 1.49
N LEU A 126 -7.56 -8.85 2.66
CA LEU A 126 -7.02 -9.78 3.66
C LEU A 126 -6.91 -11.23 3.16
N CYS A 127 -7.65 -11.60 2.12
CA CYS A 127 -7.55 -12.93 1.52
C CYS A 127 -6.26 -13.14 0.71
N LEU A 128 -5.54 -12.07 0.34
CA LEU A 128 -4.30 -12.15 -0.46
C LEU A 128 -3.02 -12.03 0.37
N VAL A 129 -3.12 -11.72 1.66
CA VAL A 129 -1.94 -11.49 2.52
C VAL A 129 -1.58 -12.68 3.40
N GLY A 130 -2.38 -13.75 3.38
CA GLY A 130 -2.10 -14.98 4.14
C GLY A 130 -1.86 -14.70 5.63
N PRO A 131 -0.76 -15.18 6.24
CA PRO A 131 -0.46 -14.95 7.66
C PRO A 131 0.04 -13.54 7.97
N HIS A 132 0.27 -12.70 6.96
CA HIS A 132 0.84 -11.35 7.12
C HIS A 132 -0.23 -10.27 7.33
N THR A 133 -1.40 -10.62 7.89
CA THR A 133 -2.49 -9.67 8.16
C THR A 133 -2.03 -8.50 9.03
N GLY A 134 -1.06 -8.73 9.92
CA GLY A 134 -0.45 -7.68 10.73
C GLY A 134 0.41 -6.65 10.00
N ARG A 135 0.62 -6.85 8.70
CA ARG A 135 1.29 -5.89 7.82
C ARG A 135 0.30 -5.08 7.00
N VAL A 136 -1.00 -5.32 7.14
CA VAL A 136 -2.03 -4.61 6.39
C VAL A 136 -2.52 -3.42 7.20
N LEU A 137 -2.45 -2.23 6.61
CA LEU A 137 -3.02 -1.03 7.20
C LEU A 137 -4.53 -1.02 6.98
N ALA A 138 -5.25 -0.59 8.00
CA ALA A 138 -6.66 -0.30 7.85
C ALA A 138 -6.81 0.89 6.87
N THR A 139 -7.73 0.72 5.93
CA THR A 139 -8.06 1.74 4.94
C THR A 139 -9.56 1.80 4.82
N ASP A 140 -10.11 2.92 4.36
CA ASP A 140 -11.54 2.99 4.06
C ASP A 140 -11.98 1.78 3.23
N PRO A 141 -13.06 1.09 3.63
CA PRO A 141 -13.58 -0.02 2.87
C PRO A 141 -13.80 0.38 1.41
N ARG A 142 -13.38 -0.51 0.51
CA ARG A 142 -13.61 -0.38 -0.93
C ARG A 142 -14.85 -1.20 -1.31
N ALA A 143 -14.90 -1.68 -2.55
CA ALA A 143 -15.94 -2.58 -3.00
C ALA A 143 -15.67 -4.03 -2.55
N PHE A 144 -16.76 -4.79 -2.39
CA PHE A 144 -16.74 -6.20 -2.07
C PHE A 144 -17.50 -6.99 -3.14
N GLY A 145 -16.90 -8.06 -3.64
CA GLY A 145 -17.53 -8.94 -4.64
C GLY A 145 -18.42 -10.02 -4.01
N ALA A 146 -19.06 -10.83 -4.85
CA ALA A 146 -19.93 -11.93 -4.41
C ALA A 146 -19.23 -12.92 -3.46
N ALA A 147 -17.95 -13.23 -3.72
CA ALA A 147 -17.12 -14.09 -2.85
C ALA A 147 -16.94 -13.52 -1.42
N CYS A 148 -17.14 -12.22 -1.23
CA CYS A 148 -16.99 -11.57 0.07
C CYS A 148 -18.29 -11.59 0.91
N ALA A 149 -19.44 -11.93 0.33
CA ALA A 149 -20.75 -11.80 0.98
C ALA A 149 -20.86 -12.56 2.32
N ARG A 150 -20.19 -13.72 2.42
CA ARG A 150 -20.14 -14.57 3.62
C ARG A 150 -18.73 -14.67 4.23
N CYS A 151 -17.82 -13.78 3.84
CA CYS A 151 -16.46 -13.81 4.38
C CYS A 151 -16.45 -13.24 5.80
N PRO A 152 -16.05 -14.00 6.83
CA PRO A 152 -16.03 -13.53 8.22
C PRO A 152 -15.03 -12.39 8.44
N ALA A 153 -13.99 -12.29 7.60
CA ALA A 153 -13.00 -11.23 7.67
C ALA A 153 -13.46 -9.91 7.00
N ARG A 154 -14.69 -9.84 6.46
CA ARG A 154 -15.17 -8.70 5.66
C ARG A 154 -15.13 -7.38 6.43
N GLU A 155 -15.53 -7.39 7.70
CA GLU A 155 -15.64 -6.19 8.53
C GLU A 155 -14.30 -5.45 8.70
N GLY A 156 -13.19 -6.18 8.80
CA GLY A 156 -11.83 -5.63 8.89
C GLY A 156 -11.05 -5.60 7.56
N CYS A 157 -11.68 -5.98 6.44
CA CYS A 157 -10.99 -6.09 5.16
C CYS A 157 -11.14 -4.80 4.35
N ALA A 158 -10.04 -4.32 3.76
CA ALA A 158 -10.06 -3.16 2.86
C ALA A 158 -10.93 -3.36 1.59
N GLY A 159 -11.26 -4.60 1.22
CA GLY A 159 -11.90 -4.91 -0.06
C GLY A 159 -10.97 -4.60 -1.25
N VAL A 160 -11.55 -4.41 -2.44
CA VAL A 160 -10.84 -3.99 -3.67
C VAL A 160 -11.62 -2.89 -4.40
N GLY A 161 -11.03 -2.22 -5.39
CA GLY A 161 -11.77 -1.20 -6.17
C GLY A 161 -12.95 -1.78 -6.96
N GLY A 162 -14.00 -0.99 -7.22
CA GLY A 162 -15.16 -1.41 -8.03
C GLY A 162 -14.75 -1.89 -9.42
N ASP A 163 -13.98 -1.08 -10.15
CA ASP A 163 -13.42 -1.40 -11.47
C ASP A 163 -12.55 -2.67 -11.44
N TYR A 164 -11.86 -2.93 -10.31
CA TYR A 164 -11.10 -4.16 -10.13
C TYR A 164 -12.03 -5.38 -10.09
N LEU A 165 -13.15 -5.29 -9.35
CA LEU A 165 -14.16 -6.34 -9.34
C LEU A 165 -14.74 -6.52 -10.74
N GLU A 166 -15.21 -5.46 -11.39
CA GLU A 166 -15.79 -5.56 -12.74
C GLU A 166 -14.88 -6.32 -13.71
N ARG A 167 -13.57 -6.15 -13.58
CA ARG A 167 -12.58 -6.83 -14.41
C ARG A 167 -12.22 -8.25 -13.97
N PHE A 168 -12.15 -8.52 -12.67
CA PHE A 168 -11.51 -9.73 -12.11
C PHE A 168 -12.40 -10.52 -11.12
N ALA A 169 -13.71 -10.18 -10.99
CA ALA A 169 -14.69 -10.64 -9.98
C ALA A 169 -14.99 -12.15 -9.92
N GLY A 170 -13.97 -12.99 -9.71
CA GLY A 170 -14.16 -14.41 -9.40
C GLY A 170 -12.88 -15.21 -9.31
N ASP A 171 -11.86 -14.85 -10.08
CA ASP A 171 -10.67 -15.70 -10.21
C ASP A 171 -9.66 -15.47 -9.08
N GLU A 172 -9.66 -14.25 -8.52
CA GLU A 172 -8.56 -13.78 -7.69
C GLU A 172 -8.89 -13.67 -6.20
N LEU A 173 -10.18 -13.56 -5.85
CA LEU A 173 -10.62 -13.37 -4.48
C LEU A 173 -11.30 -14.62 -3.95
N ARG A 174 -10.96 -15.02 -2.73
CA ARG A 174 -11.56 -16.17 -2.06
C ARG A 174 -11.93 -15.81 -0.62
N PRO A 175 -13.02 -16.37 -0.07
CA PRO A 175 -13.33 -16.21 1.34
C PRO A 175 -12.14 -16.63 2.20
N ARG A 176 -11.83 -15.83 3.22
CA ARG A 176 -10.81 -16.18 4.21
C ARG A 176 -11.49 -16.96 5.34
N PRO A 177 -10.96 -18.13 5.75
CA PRO A 177 -11.42 -18.80 6.96
C PRO A 177 -11.33 -17.88 8.18
N PRO A 178 -12.14 -18.09 9.22
CA PRO A 178 -11.94 -17.42 10.49
C PRO A 178 -10.54 -17.77 11.00
N GLY A 179 -9.76 -16.74 11.30
CA GLY A 179 -8.40 -16.85 11.79
C GLY A 179 -8.02 -15.55 12.47
N ASN A 180 -7.00 -15.61 13.33
CA ASN A 180 -6.61 -14.50 14.20
C ASN A 180 -6.64 -13.17 13.41
N PRO A 181 -7.39 -12.15 13.86
CA PRO A 181 -7.28 -10.83 13.27
C PRO A 181 -5.79 -10.48 13.29
N GLY A 182 -5.27 -9.96 12.17
CA GLY A 182 -3.91 -9.42 12.20
C GLY A 182 -3.80 -8.41 13.34
N PRO A 183 -2.60 -8.18 13.91
CA PRO A 183 -2.43 -7.13 14.90
C PRO A 183 -3.13 -5.87 14.43
N ALA A 184 -3.84 -5.31 15.40
CA ALA A 184 -4.94 -4.39 15.24
C ALA A 184 -4.61 -3.22 14.30
N ALA A 185 -5.68 -2.69 13.72
CA ALA A 185 -5.78 -1.44 12.96
C ALA A 185 -5.24 -0.19 13.71
N ASP A 186 -4.54 -0.35 14.83
CA ASP A 186 -4.19 0.67 15.80
C ASP A 186 -2.97 1.51 15.41
N LEU A 187 -2.25 1.14 14.33
CA LEU A 187 -1.11 1.92 13.88
C LEU A 187 -1.47 2.95 12.80
N PHE A 188 -2.49 2.72 11.95
CA PHE A 188 -2.78 3.57 10.78
C PHE A 188 -4.23 3.42 10.24
N PRO A 189 -5.28 3.98 10.89
CA PRO A 189 -6.68 3.74 10.52
C PRO A 189 -7.24 4.62 9.38
N GLU A 190 -6.52 5.62 8.85
CA GLU A 190 -7.06 6.56 7.83
C GLU A 190 -6.22 6.64 6.55
N VAL A 191 -5.84 5.48 6.01
CA VAL A 191 -5.07 5.40 4.76
C VAL A 191 -5.99 5.25 3.54
N ALA A 192 -6.72 6.30 3.15
CA ALA A 192 -7.30 6.43 1.80
C ALA A 192 -8.03 7.76 1.57
N ALA A 193 -7.37 8.77 0.99
CA ALA A 193 -8.12 9.86 0.34
C ALA A 193 -7.48 10.40 -0.95
N GLU A 194 -6.15 10.52 -1.06
CA GLU A 194 -5.56 11.34 -2.15
C GLU A 194 -4.71 10.62 -3.22
N LEU A 195 -4.60 9.29 -3.21
CA LEU A 195 -3.76 8.57 -4.19
C LEU A 195 -4.52 8.15 -5.47
N VAL A 196 -5.20 9.11 -6.10
CA VAL A 196 -5.90 8.99 -7.40
C VAL A 196 -4.94 9.06 -8.60
#